data_AF-A0A3M1HR28-F1
#
_entry.id   AF-A0A3M1HR28-F1
#
_cell.length_a   1.000
_cell.length_b   1.000
_cell.length_c   1.000
_cell.angle_alpha   90.00
_cell.angle_beta   90.00
_cell.angle_gamma   90.00
#
_symmetry.space_group_name_H-M   'P 1'
#
loop_
_entity.id
_entity.type
_entity.pdbx_description
1 polymer ?
#
loop_
_entity_poly.entity_id
_entity_poly.type
_entity_poly.pdbx_seq_one_letter_code
_entity_poly.pdbx_strand_id
1 'polypeptide(L)'
;MTRRTTLLGLLLLALILGIGGAERPHDATAQSPNVTISIDATQRGLLIDGHLWGTNLTNLASAGQTVEHAGFVTATRQIGITVIRWPGGNNASAYDWKRNEMIKPGRRVSQPEGVDIARILQFVRDTGAELSITVNFGTMSAQDAADLVEFLNGPAGSTWGAQRAAMGFPEPLNVRYFEIGNEENQPHMWYYSWTAENPEKYFFGGDEERRGFYDNTSSQEYDPVGAKGDFFKAGGGPNQTYTLRFPPVRDARVFWAATQEDVENRIFEEWQPVADLSTQPPDARVFTLDAEAGVLRFGDGVHGAMPPSGSYFLVEYTTYGHGGFLDFARAMRAAPSSVPIQIGAAMLPFVAGQPITDTAHMQEIFAEMDFYVRHQYDNAAPVSAWSAYDTRRQFASDRVNILATVYSRVSDYVESIGLAEVPAIAVTEWNIFLNQDYWHINRTLEGGVIAAEWFIRLLNAGESVPVAYAEQFALGGGNLALIRSQTNYGIAPMGYVFQGFADWAGSRVVSTTVTSPAAIAYDRSVPYVAATAALSPDGRTLRVAVVNNAETASLEAALGVEGFTPVSARLWRLSAGSHAADNDRDPANVVLEEEPAQVPLTRLMLPPHSVTFV
;
A
#
# COMPACT_ATOMS: atom_id res chain seq x y z
N MET A 1 -8.57 81.79 43.15
CA MET A 1 -7.35 81.63 42.34
C MET A 1 -7.28 80.20 41.84
N THR A 2 -7.26 80.02 40.51
CA THR A 2 -6.62 78.93 39.72
C THR A 2 -6.78 77.46 40.17
N ARG A 3 -7.52 76.61 39.41
CA ARG A 3 -7.05 75.63 38.38
C ARG A 3 -6.20 74.48 38.98
N ARG A 4 -6.42 73.17 38.75
CA ARG A 4 -6.82 72.39 37.56
C ARG A 4 -7.05 70.92 38.00
N THR A 5 -8.02 70.23 37.42
CA THR A 5 -7.87 68.84 36.91
C THR A 5 -9.04 68.51 35.99
N THR A 6 -8.71 67.91 34.85
CA THR A 6 -9.52 67.82 33.64
C THR A 6 -10.22 66.48 33.57
N LEU A 7 -11.55 66.47 33.43
CA LEU A 7 -12.35 65.36 32.88
C LEU A 7 -13.60 65.96 32.24
N LEU A 8 -13.65 65.96 30.91
CA LEU A 8 -14.81 66.22 30.06
C LEU A 8 -14.54 65.41 28.78
N GLY A 9 -15.47 64.72 28.13
CA GLY A 9 -16.91 64.94 28.05
C GLY A 9 -17.29 64.78 26.57
N LEU A 10 -18.33 64.00 26.30
CA LEU A 10 -18.88 63.63 24.98
C LEU A 10 -19.17 64.78 24.01
N LEU A 11 -19.13 64.48 22.71
CA LEU A 11 -20.11 64.94 21.68
C LEU A 11 -20.09 63.95 20.49
N LEU A 12 -21.14 63.14 20.23
CA LEU A 12 -22.40 63.39 19.49
C LEU A 12 -22.21 63.65 17.98
N LEU A 13 -22.67 62.74 17.10
CA LEU A 13 -23.93 62.87 16.31
C LEU A 13 -24.06 61.81 15.19
N ALA A 14 -25.31 61.39 14.92
CA ALA A 14 -25.95 61.05 13.63
C ALA A 14 -26.83 59.78 13.78
N LEU A 15 -28.08 59.91 14.20
CA LEU A 15 -29.32 60.22 13.43
C LEU A 15 -29.75 59.13 12.43
N ILE A 16 -30.89 58.51 12.77
CA ILE A 16 -31.67 57.51 12.03
C ILE A 16 -32.54 58.21 10.98
N LEU A 17 -32.70 57.61 9.80
CA LEU A 17 -33.98 57.45 9.08
C LEU A 17 -33.77 56.39 7.97
N GLY A 18 -34.60 55.34 7.97
CA GLY A 18 -34.49 54.19 7.08
C GLY A 18 -35.43 54.24 5.88
N ILE A 19 -35.15 53.39 4.88
CA ILE A 19 -36.08 52.85 3.89
C ILE A 19 -35.59 51.43 3.54
N GLY A 20 -36.52 50.48 3.52
CA GLY A 20 -36.28 49.05 3.57
C GLY A 20 -35.74 48.37 2.30
N GLY A 21 -35.33 47.12 2.50
CA GLY A 21 -34.88 46.18 1.48
C GLY A 21 -34.84 44.76 2.06
N ALA A 22 -36.02 44.13 2.11
CA ALA A 22 -36.31 42.69 2.23
C ALA A 22 -35.27 41.79 2.95
N GLU A 23 -35.54 41.52 4.24
CA GLU A 23 -35.19 40.22 4.82
C GLU A 23 -35.89 39.14 4.00
N ARG A 24 -35.09 38.24 3.39
CA ARG A 24 -35.65 37.01 2.84
C ARG A 24 -36.20 36.22 4.02
N PRO A 25 -37.47 35.78 3.99
CA PRO A 25 -37.96 34.88 5.00
C PRO A 25 -37.12 33.61 4.95
N HIS A 26 -36.56 33.23 6.10
CA HIS A 26 -36.25 31.85 6.37
C HIS A 26 -37.56 31.08 6.25
N ASP A 27 -37.83 30.52 5.07
CA ASP A 27 -38.82 29.47 4.92
C ASP A 27 -38.33 28.26 5.71
N ALA A 28 -38.73 28.23 6.99
CA ALA A 28 -38.82 27.02 7.77
C ALA A 28 -39.97 26.18 7.22
N THR A 29 -39.77 25.61 6.03
CA THR A 29 -40.41 24.35 5.66
C THR A 29 -39.37 23.28 5.89
N ALA A 30 -39.56 22.48 6.94
CA ALA A 30 -38.83 21.24 7.13
C ALA A 30 -39.18 20.30 5.97
N GLN A 31 -38.44 20.38 4.86
CA GLN A 31 -38.27 19.22 4.01
C GLN A 31 -37.29 18.31 4.74
N SER A 32 -37.80 17.26 5.38
CA SER A 32 -36.99 16.13 5.80
C SER A 32 -36.05 15.77 4.65
N PRO A 33 -34.72 15.65 4.87
CA PRO A 33 -33.85 15.20 3.80
C PRO A 33 -34.24 13.76 3.48
N ASN A 34 -35.00 13.56 2.41
CA ASN A 34 -35.58 12.27 2.03
C ASN A 34 -34.47 11.34 1.51
N VAL A 35 -33.64 10.81 2.40
CA VAL A 35 -32.76 9.70 2.05
C VAL A 35 -33.62 8.45 1.95
N THR A 36 -33.52 7.73 0.84
CA THR A 36 -34.18 6.43 0.65
C THR A 36 -33.13 5.42 0.25
N ILE A 37 -33.07 4.31 0.98
CA ILE A 37 -32.23 3.16 0.70
C ILE A 37 -33.18 2.01 0.36
N SER A 38 -33.12 1.53 -0.87
CA SER A 38 -33.92 0.40 -1.34
C SER A 38 -33.00 -0.77 -1.68
N ILE A 39 -33.22 -1.90 -1.01
CA ILE A 39 -32.47 -3.15 -1.17
C ILE A 39 -33.40 -4.21 -1.76
N ASP A 40 -32.99 -4.85 -2.84
CA ASP A 40 -33.64 -6.04 -3.39
C ASP A 40 -32.75 -7.26 -3.18
N ALA A 41 -33.04 -8.04 -2.14
CA ALA A 41 -32.26 -9.22 -1.76
C ALA A 41 -32.41 -10.39 -2.74
N THR A 42 -33.33 -10.29 -3.70
CA THR A 42 -33.52 -11.31 -4.75
C THR A 42 -32.53 -11.11 -5.91
N GLN A 43 -32.06 -9.88 -6.13
CA GLN A 43 -31.07 -9.55 -7.15
C GLN A 43 -29.65 -9.65 -6.59
N ARG A 44 -29.00 -10.78 -6.84
CA ARG A 44 -27.65 -11.09 -6.35
C ARG A 44 -26.61 -10.80 -7.42
N GLY A 45 -25.57 -10.05 -7.05
CA GLY A 45 -24.40 -9.75 -7.88
C GLY A 45 -23.12 -10.38 -7.33
N LEU A 46 -22.08 -9.54 -7.22
CA LEU A 46 -20.72 -9.89 -6.83
C LEU A 46 -20.67 -10.83 -5.61
N LEU A 47 -19.92 -11.93 -5.74
CA LEU A 47 -19.51 -12.73 -4.58
C LEU A 47 -18.34 -12.00 -3.90
N ILE A 48 -18.51 -11.67 -2.62
CA ILE A 48 -17.50 -10.94 -1.87
C ILE A 48 -16.35 -11.88 -1.52
N ASP A 49 -15.19 -11.61 -2.11
CA ASP A 49 -13.96 -12.30 -1.75
C ASP A 49 -13.54 -11.91 -0.33
N GLY A 50 -13.21 -12.91 0.50
CA GLY A 50 -12.76 -12.69 1.87
C GLY A 50 -11.45 -11.90 1.97
N HIS A 51 -10.71 -11.77 0.88
CA HIS A 51 -9.44 -11.08 0.82
C HIS A 51 -9.58 -9.56 0.57
N LEU A 52 -10.79 -9.05 0.31
CA LEU A 52 -11.03 -7.61 0.08
C LEU A 52 -10.64 -6.69 1.25
N TRP A 53 -10.40 -7.23 2.45
CA TRP A 53 -10.03 -6.47 3.65
C TRP A 53 -8.65 -6.85 4.15
N GLY A 54 -7.67 -6.82 3.24
CA GLY A 54 -6.27 -7.02 3.56
C GLY A 54 -5.58 -5.75 4.04
N THR A 55 -4.38 -5.92 4.60
CA THR A 55 -3.55 -4.84 5.12
C THR A 55 -2.09 -5.09 4.80
N ASN A 56 -1.28 -4.04 4.78
CA ASN A 56 0.16 -4.18 4.57
C ASN A 56 0.89 -4.15 5.91
N LEU A 57 1.80 -5.10 6.13
CA LEU A 57 2.69 -5.07 7.28
C LEU A 57 4.07 -4.59 6.84
N THR A 58 4.31 -3.29 7.02
CA THR A 58 5.54 -2.63 6.61
C THR A 58 6.55 -2.51 7.76
N ASN A 59 7.80 -2.17 7.42
CA ASN A 59 8.91 -1.95 8.37
C ASN A 59 8.82 -0.63 9.18
N LEU A 60 7.63 -0.07 9.38
CA LEU A 60 7.46 1.19 10.14
C LEU A 60 7.67 1.03 11.65
N ALA A 61 7.64 -0.20 12.16
CA ALA A 61 7.87 -0.52 13.57
C ALA A 61 8.60 -1.88 13.69
N SER A 62 9.30 -2.09 14.79
CA SER A 62 9.99 -3.36 15.05
C SER A 62 8.98 -4.48 15.31
N ALA A 63 9.44 -5.73 15.22
CA ALA A 63 8.61 -6.89 15.55
C ALA A 63 8.09 -6.85 17.00
N GLY A 64 8.95 -6.45 17.95
CA GLY A 64 8.60 -6.28 19.36
C GLY A 64 7.52 -5.22 19.62
N GLN A 65 7.39 -4.24 18.72
CA GLN A 65 6.31 -3.25 18.75
C GLN A 65 5.05 -3.73 18.01
N THR A 66 5.14 -4.78 17.19
CA THR A 66 4.05 -5.21 16.31
C THR A 66 3.75 -6.68 16.53
N VAL A 67 4.24 -7.56 15.67
CA VAL A 67 3.84 -8.96 15.56
C VAL A 67 4.10 -9.80 16.81
N GLU A 68 5.04 -9.38 17.67
CA GLU A 68 5.33 -10.06 18.94
C GLU A 68 4.58 -9.43 20.13
N HIS A 69 3.96 -8.25 19.96
CA HIS A 69 3.26 -7.55 21.03
C HIS A 69 1.81 -8.05 21.17
N ALA A 70 1.48 -8.62 22.33
CA ALA A 70 0.17 -9.22 22.58
C ALA A 70 -1.03 -8.26 22.33
N GLY A 71 -0.87 -6.97 22.67
CA GLY A 71 -1.90 -5.96 22.40
C GLY A 71 -2.13 -5.73 20.91
N PHE A 72 -1.07 -5.78 20.10
CA PHE A 72 -1.16 -5.64 18.65
C PHE A 72 -1.84 -6.87 18.03
N VAL A 73 -1.40 -8.08 18.41
CA VAL A 73 -2.03 -9.34 17.97
C VAL A 73 -3.52 -9.36 18.33
N THR A 74 -3.88 -8.92 19.53
CA THR A 74 -5.28 -8.86 19.98
C THR A 74 -6.09 -7.87 19.14
N ALA A 75 -5.56 -6.67 18.90
CA ALA A 75 -6.21 -5.68 18.05
C ALA A 75 -6.37 -6.16 16.60
N THR A 76 -5.37 -6.86 16.04
CA THR A 76 -5.47 -7.46 14.69
C THR A 76 -6.62 -8.47 14.61
N ARG A 77 -6.75 -9.36 15.60
CA ARG A 77 -7.88 -10.31 15.68
C ARG A 77 -9.22 -9.58 15.83
N GLN A 78 -9.27 -8.51 16.62
CA GLN A 78 -10.49 -7.73 16.84
C GLN A 78 -10.94 -7.02 15.56
N ILE A 79 -10.01 -6.48 14.77
CA ILE A 79 -10.31 -5.84 13.48
C ILE A 79 -10.81 -6.87 12.45
N GLY A 80 -10.46 -8.15 12.60
CA GLY A 80 -10.87 -9.18 11.66
C GLY A 80 -10.15 -9.10 10.32
N ILE A 81 -8.87 -8.67 10.32
CA ILE A 81 -8.02 -8.71 9.13
C ILE A 81 -7.92 -10.16 8.63
N THR A 82 -8.24 -10.36 7.37
CA THR A 82 -8.23 -11.68 6.72
C THR A 82 -6.94 -11.96 5.97
N VAL A 83 -6.21 -10.92 5.53
CA VAL A 83 -5.00 -11.04 4.72
C VAL A 83 -3.96 -10.03 5.15
N ILE A 84 -2.71 -10.48 5.22
CA ILE A 84 -1.56 -9.63 5.52
C ILE A 84 -0.58 -9.71 4.35
N ARG A 85 -0.37 -8.57 3.67
CA ARG A 85 0.70 -8.38 2.67
C ARG A 85 2.04 -8.20 3.38
N TRP A 86 3.03 -9.00 3.01
CA TRP A 86 4.39 -8.91 3.57
C TRP A 86 5.43 -9.42 2.57
N PRO A 87 6.67 -8.89 2.58
CA PRO A 87 7.16 -7.74 3.33
C PRO A 87 6.67 -6.39 2.80
N GLY A 88 6.01 -6.39 1.63
CA GLY A 88 5.27 -5.27 1.05
C GLY A 88 6.09 -4.02 0.72
N GLY A 89 5.58 -3.23 -0.24
CA GLY A 89 6.17 -1.94 -0.63
C GLY A 89 7.61 -2.04 -1.15
N ASN A 90 8.27 -0.90 -1.27
CA ASN A 90 9.58 -0.78 -1.94
C ASN A 90 10.68 -1.62 -1.29
N ASN A 91 10.58 -1.91 0.01
CA ASN A 91 11.58 -2.72 0.71
C ASN A 91 11.56 -4.19 0.29
N ALA A 92 10.45 -4.71 -0.24
CA ALA A 92 10.36 -6.10 -0.69
C ALA A 92 11.42 -6.41 -1.76
N SER A 93 11.67 -5.47 -2.66
CA SER A 93 12.65 -5.54 -3.75
C SER A 93 14.12 -5.58 -3.31
N ALA A 94 14.41 -5.39 -2.03
CA ALA A 94 15.76 -5.48 -1.47
C ALA A 94 15.87 -6.43 -0.27
N TYR A 95 14.79 -7.14 0.08
CA TYR A 95 14.78 -8.05 1.23
C TYR A 95 15.23 -9.46 0.83
N ASP A 96 16.34 -9.93 1.39
CA ASP A 96 16.82 -11.31 1.29
C ASP A 96 16.17 -12.14 2.40
N TRP A 97 15.08 -12.82 2.06
CA TRP A 97 14.30 -13.63 3.01
C TRP A 97 15.08 -14.84 3.55
N LYS A 98 16.09 -15.33 2.80
CA LYS A 98 16.92 -16.47 3.21
C LYS A 98 17.89 -16.10 4.33
N ARG A 99 18.34 -14.83 4.36
CA ARG A 99 19.31 -14.32 5.33
C ARG A 99 18.72 -13.37 6.36
N ASN A 100 17.48 -12.91 6.15
CA ASN A 100 16.88 -11.81 6.90
C ASN A 100 17.73 -10.52 6.84
N GLU A 101 18.08 -10.12 5.62
CA GLU A 101 18.95 -8.96 5.37
C GLU A 101 18.32 -8.03 4.33
N MET A 102 18.58 -6.73 4.44
CA MET A 102 18.41 -5.80 3.32
C MET A 102 19.69 -5.76 2.50
N ILE A 103 19.55 -5.92 1.18
CA ILE A 103 20.62 -5.71 0.21
C ILE A 103 20.69 -4.21 -0.11
N LYS A 104 21.82 -3.57 0.21
CA LYS A 104 22.05 -2.15 -0.04
C LYS A 104 23.42 -1.96 -0.72
N PRO A 105 23.65 -0.83 -1.43
CA PRO A 105 24.97 -0.53 -1.97
C PRO A 105 26.05 -0.60 -0.89
N GLY A 106 27.08 -1.40 -1.18
CA GLY A 106 28.25 -1.57 -0.33
C GLY A 106 28.05 -2.40 0.92
N ARG A 107 26.83 -2.88 1.23
CA ARG A 107 26.59 -3.67 2.45
C ARG A 107 25.30 -4.49 2.42
N ARG A 108 25.32 -5.59 3.15
CA ARG A 108 24.11 -6.29 3.62
C ARG A 108 23.81 -5.83 5.04
N VAL A 109 22.55 -5.51 5.32
CA VAL A 109 22.11 -4.99 6.62
C VAL A 109 21.16 -6.00 7.25
N SER A 110 21.64 -6.70 8.29
CA SER A 110 20.79 -7.57 9.10
C SER A 110 19.64 -6.78 9.74
N GLN A 111 18.46 -7.39 9.80
CA GLN A 111 17.26 -6.81 10.41
C GLN A 111 16.78 -7.63 11.62
N PRO A 112 17.57 -7.75 12.70
CA PRO A 112 17.23 -8.63 13.83
C PRO A 112 16.01 -8.14 14.63
N GLU A 113 15.69 -6.85 14.55
CA GLU A 113 14.51 -6.25 15.18
C GLU A 113 13.32 -6.13 14.21
N GLY A 114 13.53 -6.39 12.92
CA GLY A 114 12.48 -6.32 11.89
C GLY A 114 11.55 -7.53 11.92
N VAL A 115 10.43 -7.42 11.20
CA VAL A 115 9.54 -8.55 10.95
C VAL A 115 10.19 -9.44 9.89
N ASP A 116 10.80 -10.53 10.35
CA ASP A 116 11.38 -11.55 9.49
C ASP A 116 10.39 -12.67 9.18
N ILE A 117 10.81 -13.62 8.34
CA ILE A 117 9.95 -14.72 7.91
C ILE A 117 9.42 -15.51 9.10
N ALA A 118 10.25 -15.88 10.08
CA ALA A 118 9.81 -16.68 11.23
C ALA A 118 8.75 -15.96 12.07
N ARG A 119 8.94 -14.65 12.28
CA ARG A 119 8.00 -13.82 13.05
C ARG A 119 6.68 -13.61 12.32
N ILE A 120 6.68 -13.43 11.00
CA ILE A 120 5.42 -13.32 10.25
C ILE A 120 4.67 -14.66 10.22
N LEU A 121 5.35 -15.81 10.13
CA LEU A 121 4.67 -17.12 10.23
C LEU A 121 3.98 -17.29 11.58
N GLN A 122 4.64 -16.90 12.68
CA GLN A 122 4.05 -16.96 14.01
C GLN A 122 2.86 -16.02 14.13
N PHE A 123 2.96 -14.80 13.60
CA PHE A 123 1.89 -13.81 13.63
C PHE A 123 0.64 -14.26 12.89
N VAL A 124 0.81 -14.80 11.68
CA VAL A 124 -0.29 -15.36 10.85
C VAL A 124 -0.97 -16.51 11.59
N ARG A 125 -0.19 -17.41 12.24
CA ARG A 125 -0.75 -18.47 13.10
C ARG A 125 -1.54 -17.89 14.27
N ASP A 126 -1.04 -16.84 14.90
CA ASP A 126 -1.70 -16.23 16.03
C ASP A 126 -2.99 -15.53 15.60
N THR A 127 -3.00 -14.75 14.53
CA THR A 127 -4.17 -13.99 14.10
C THR A 127 -5.21 -14.83 13.36
N GLY A 128 -4.78 -15.91 12.70
CA GLY A 128 -5.62 -16.70 11.80
C GLY A 128 -5.84 -16.05 10.42
N ALA A 129 -5.12 -14.96 10.12
CA ALA A 129 -5.14 -14.36 8.79
C ALA A 129 -4.42 -15.27 7.77
N GLU A 130 -4.66 -15.05 6.47
CA GLU A 130 -3.83 -15.57 5.39
C GLU A 130 -2.66 -14.61 5.11
N LEU A 131 -1.57 -15.14 4.55
CA LEU A 131 -0.41 -14.36 4.12
C LEU A 131 -0.50 -14.10 2.62
N SER A 132 -0.24 -12.87 2.19
CA SER A 132 0.04 -12.49 0.80
C SER A 132 1.50 -12.08 0.70
N ILE A 133 2.23 -12.61 -0.28
CA ILE A 133 3.68 -12.45 -0.39
C ILE A 133 4.05 -11.55 -1.56
N THR A 134 4.83 -10.50 -1.29
CA THR A 134 5.55 -9.78 -2.35
C THR A 134 6.95 -10.36 -2.49
N VAL A 135 7.24 -11.06 -3.59
CA VAL A 135 8.57 -11.64 -3.83
C VAL A 135 9.55 -10.56 -4.28
N ASN A 136 10.81 -10.70 -3.87
CA ASN A 136 11.88 -9.80 -4.25
C ASN A 136 12.27 -10.01 -5.72
N PHE A 137 11.80 -9.13 -6.61
CA PHE A 137 12.19 -9.10 -8.02
C PHE A 137 13.45 -8.25 -8.26
N GLY A 138 13.72 -7.29 -7.38
CA GLY A 138 14.77 -6.31 -7.58
C GLY A 138 16.19 -6.87 -7.40
N THR A 139 16.42 -7.75 -6.43
CA THR A 139 17.78 -8.19 -6.04
C THR A 139 17.92 -9.69 -5.83
N MET A 140 16.86 -10.46 -6.12
CA MET A 140 16.86 -11.92 -6.05
C MET A 140 16.34 -12.52 -7.36
N SER A 141 16.57 -13.81 -7.56
CA SER A 141 16.26 -14.53 -8.80
C SER A 141 14.88 -15.19 -8.80
N ALA A 142 14.41 -15.61 -9.97
CA ALA A 142 13.22 -16.46 -10.13
C ALA A 142 13.31 -17.76 -9.30
N GLN A 143 14.52 -18.33 -9.16
CA GLN A 143 14.74 -19.52 -8.31
C GLN A 143 14.57 -19.18 -6.82
N ASP A 144 15.00 -18.00 -6.37
CA ASP A 144 14.78 -17.57 -4.98
C ASP A 144 13.29 -17.37 -4.66
N ALA A 145 12.49 -16.95 -5.64
CA ALA A 145 11.05 -16.86 -5.51
C ALA A 145 10.39 -18.26 -5.48
N ALA A 146 10.81 -19.18 -6.34
CA ALA A 146 10.37 -20.58 -6.32
C ALA A 146 10.70 -21.28 -4.99
N ASP A 147 11.91 -21.04 -4.48
CA ASP A 147 12.37 -21.51 -3.17
C ASP A 147 11.48 -21.00 -2.04
N LEU A 148 11.00 -19.74 -2.12
CA LEU A 148 10.09 -19.17 -1.14
C LEU A 148 8.69 -19.82 -1.20
N VAL A 149 8.19 -20.13 -2.40
CA VAL A 149 6.94 -20.90 -2.57
C VAL A 149 7.08 -22.28 -1.91
N GLU A 150 8.17 -23.00 -2.17
CA GLU A 150 8.43 -24.29 -1.54
C GLU A 150 8.61 -24.16 -0.02
N PHE A 151 9.28 -23.11 0.46
CA PHE A 151 9.42 -22.85 1.89
C PHE A 151 8.06 -22.70 2.55
N LEU A 152 7.14 -21.93 1.96
CA LEU A 152 5.83 -21.64 2.54
C LEU A 152 4.83 -22.80 2.39
N ASN A 153 4.87 -23.50 1.25
CA ASN A 153 3.81 -24.45 0.87
C ASN A 153 4.29 -25.88 0.63
N GLY A 154 5.59 -26.12 0.52
CA GLY A 154 6.16 -27.44 0.29
C GLY A 154 5.99 -28.38 1.48
N PRO A 155 6.05 -29.71 1.27
CA PRO A 155 5.96 -30.68 2.35
C PRO A 155 7.19 -30.60 3.26
N ALA A 156 7.06 -30.94 4.55
CA ALA A 156 8.16 -30.87 5.52
C ALA A 156 9.42 -31.69 5.16
N GLY A 157 9.31 -32.64 4.22
CA GLY A 157 10.42 -33.44 3.71
C GLY A 157 11.14 -32.87 2.47
N SER A 158 10.65 -31.77 1.90
CA SER A 158 11.32 -31.09 0.78
C SER A 158 12.46 -30.20 1.29
N THR A 159 13.29 -29.68 0.39
CA THR A 159 14.48 -28.87 0.75
C THR A 159 14.08 -27.67 1.61
N TRP A 160 13.13 -26.88 1.14
CA TRP A 160 12.71 -25.65 1.83
C TRP A 160 11.61 -25.90 2.86
N GLY A 161 10.75 -26.90 2.64
CA GLY A 161 9.79 -27.34 3.66
C GLY A 161 10.48 -27.87 4.92
N ALA A 162 11.64 -28.52 4.80
CA ALA A 162 12.45 -28.95 5.95
C ALA A 162 13.04 -27.76 6.73
N GLN A 163 13.44 -26.69 6.03
CA GLN A 163 13.89 -25.44 6.69
C GLN A 163 12.73 -24.80 7.47
N ARG A 164 11.55 -24.70 6.86
CA ARG A 164 10.33 -24.22 7.54
C ARG A 164 9.99 -25.08 8.76
N ALA A 165 10.05 -26.41 8.62
CA ALA A 165 9.79 -27.34 9.72
C ALA A 165 10.80 -27.19 10.87
N ALA A 166 12.09 -27.00 10.55
CA ALA A 166 13.14 -26.75 11.53
C ALA A 166 12.92 -25.43 12.30
N MET A 167 12.23 -24.46 11.71
CA MET A 167 11.80 -23.21 12.38
C MET A 167 10.56 -23.38 13.28
N GLY A 168 9.99 -24.58 13.41
CA GLY A 168 8.79 -24.84 14.23
C GLY A 168 7.46 -24.74 13.48
N PHE A 169 7.51 -24.72 12.15
CA PHE A 169 6.33 -24.65 11.27
C PHE A 169 6.31 -25.86 10.31
N PRO A 170 6.05 -27.10 10.81
CA PRO A 170 6.11 -28.30 9.97
C PRO A 170 5.03 -28.33 8.89
N GLU A 171 3.81 -27.86 9.22
CA GLU A 171 2.70 -27.81 8.27
C GLU A 171 2.89 -26.68 7.25
N PRO A 172 2.52 -26.90 5.97
CA PRO A 172 2.42 -25.85 4.96
C PRO A 172 1.51 -24.71 5.43
N LEU A 173 1.88 -23.47 5.08
CA LEU A 173 1.05 -22.29 5.37
C LEU A 173 -0.11 -22.14 4.39
N ASN A 174 -0.05 -22.83 3.24
CA ASN A 174 -1.04 -22.74 2.17
C ASN A 174 -1.23 -21.30 1.65
N VAL A 175 -0.12 -20.55 1.54
CA VAL A 175 -0.09 -19.21 0.96
C VAL A 175 -0.58 -19.31 -0.49
N ARG A 176 -1.62 -18.55 -0.83
CA ARG A 176 -2.20 -18.56 -2.18
C ARG A 176 -1.71 -17.41 -3.02
N TYR A 177 -1.58 -16.21 -2.46
CA TYR A 177 -1.35 -14.98 -3.22
C TYR A 177 0.12 -14.58 -3.20
N PHE A 178 0.67 -14.41 -4.40
CA PHE A 178 2.03 -13.94 -4.60
C PHE A 178 2.06 -12.79 -5.61
N GLU A 179 2.76 -11.72 -5.27
CA GLU A 179 3.07 -10.60 -6.13
C GLU A 179 4.55 -10.66 -6.55
N ILE A 180 4.83 -10.52 -7.85
CA ILE A 180 6.20 -10.47 -8.35
C ILE A 180 6.70 -9.03 -8.31
N GLY A 181 7.56 -8.71 -7.34
CA GLY A 181 8.12 -7.36 -7.17
C GLY A 181 7.10 -6.32 -6.71
N ASN A 182 7.57 -5.09 -6.50
CA ASN A 182 6.74 -3.95 -6.08
C ASN A 182 7.11 -2.72 -6.91
N GLU A 183 6.16 -2.17 -7.68
CA GLU A 183 6.36 -0.93 -8.46
C GLU A 183 7.62 -0.87 -9.34
N GLU A 184 8.21 -2.00 -9.71
CA GLU A 184 9.49 -2.11 -10.43
C GLU A 184 9.50 -1.38 -11.78
N ASN A 185 8.32 -1.16 -12.34
CA ASN A 185 8.08 -0.41 -13.57
C ASN A 185 8.12 1.13 -13.40
N GLN A 186 8.27 1.63 -12.16
CA GLN A 186 8.31 3.05 -11.89
C GLN A 186 9.74 3.60 -11.88
N PRO A 187 9.99 4.77 -12.49
CA PRO A 187 11.33 5.36 -12.56
C PRO A 187 11.97 5.65 -11.20
N HIS A 188 11.15 5.82 -10.15
CA HIS A 188 11.63 6.14 -8.81
C HIS A 188 12.19 4.92 -8.06
N MET A 189 11.98 3.69 -8.59
CA MET A 189 12.45 2.45 -7.98
C MET A 189 13.93 2.14 -8.25
N TRP A 190 14.69 3.01 -8.89
CA TRP A 190 16.11 2.79 -9.27
C TRP A 190 17.04 2.35 -8.13
N TYR A 191 16.70 2.65 -6.87
CA TYR A 191 17.46 2.18 -5.71
C TYR A 191 17.25 0.67 -5.48
N TYR A 192 16.02 0.24 -5.63
CA TYR A 192 15.50 -1.10 -5.33
C TYR A 192 15.45 -2.00 -6.56
N SER A 193 15.56 -1.42 -7.77
CA SER A 193 15.28 -2.08 -9.04
C SER A 193 16.36 -1.86 -10.07
N TRP A 194 16.68 -2.94 -10.79
CA TRP A 194 17.50 -2.89 -11.98
C TRP A 194 16.70 -2.49 -13.24
N THR A 195 15.36 -2.42 -13.20
CA THR A 195 14.52 -2.10 -14.37
C THR A 195 14.14 -0.63 -14.51
N ALA A 196 14.62 0.25 -13.63
CA ALA A 196 14.11 1.62 -13.51
C ALA A 196 14.23 2.50 -14.78
N GLU A 197 15.24 2.29 -15.63
CA GLU A 197 15.37 3.01 -16.91
C GLU A 197 14.73 2.29 -18.09
N ASN A 198 14.61 0.97 -17.97
CA ASN A 198 14.09 0.09 -19.01
C ASN A 198 12.96 -0.76 -18.42
N PRO A 199 11.79 -0.15 -18.12
CA PRO A 199 10.70 -0.82 -17.41
C PRO A 199 10.15 -2.02 -18.18
N GLU A 200 10.40 -2.12 -19.49
CA GLU A 200 10.06 -3.30 -20.29
C GLU A 200 10.82 -4.56 -19.84
N LYS A 201 12.00 -4.42 -19.23
CA LYS A 201 12.78 -5.55 -18.68
C LYS A 201 12.11 -6.20 -17.48
N TYR A 202 11.18 -5.51 -16.84
CA TYR A 202 10.31 -6.13 -15.83
C TYR A 202 9.51 -7.29 -16.43
N PHE A 203 9.09 -7.16 -17.69
CA PHE A 203 8.38 -8.21 -18.42
C PHE A 203 9.34 -9.24 -19.00
N PHE A 204 10.39 -8.77 -19.68
CA PHE A 204 11.20 -9.60 -20.58
C PHE A 204 12.50 -10.15 -19.96
N GLY A 205 12.93 -9.62 -18.82
CA GLY A 205 14.23 -9.95 -18.26
C GLY A 205 15.38 -9.29 -19.02
N GLY A 206 16.58 -9.80 -18.79
CA GLY A 206 17.79 -9.49 -19.56
C GLY A 206 18.89 -8.81 -18.76
N ASP A 207 19.75 -8.11 -19.50
CA ASP A 207 20.92 -7.44 -18.96
C ASP A 207 20.64 -5.94 -18.79
N GLU A 208 21.17 -5.31 -17.75
CA GLU A 208 21.08 -3.86 -17.51
C GLU A 208 22.46 -3.26 -17.26
N GLU A 209 22.74 -2.15 -17.94
CA GLU A 209 23.93 -1.35 -17.71
C GLU A 209 23.71 -0.35 -16.58
N ARG A 210 24.51 -0.44 -15.52
CA ARG A 210 24.47 0.44 -14.34
C ARG A 210 25.62 1.43 -14.39
N ARG A 211 25.55 2.38 -15.34
CA ARG A 211 26.61 3.38 -15.59
C ARG A 211 26.10 4.79 -15.81
N GLY A 212 26.92 5.78 -15.47
CA GLY A 212 26.58 7.18 -15.57
C GLY A 212 25.66 7.66 -14.45
N PHE A 213 24.92 8.74 -14.74
CA PHE A 213 24.11 9.47 -13.77
C PHE A 213 22.68 9.61 -14.28
N TYR A 214 21.72 9.62 -13.36
CA TYR A 214 20.32 9.95 -13.65
C TYR A 214 20.17 11.46 -13.89
N ASP A 215 19.28 11.84 -14.81
CA ASP A 215 18.91 13.24 -15.05
C ASP A 215 17.87 13.77 -14.04
N ASN A 216 17.36 12.92 -13.15
CA ASN A 216 16.24 13.23 -12.25
C ASN A 216 16.70 13.60 -10.82
N THR A 217 15.92 14.48 -10.17
CA THR A 217 16.19 15.02 -8.82
C THR A 217 15.34 14.43 -7.70
N SER A 218 14.42 13.49 -7.98
CA SER A 218 13.31 13.14 -7.06
C SER A 218 13.67 12.18 -5.93
N SER A 219 14.95 11.81 -5.73
CA SER A 219 15.32 10.73 -4.81
C SER A 219 16.75 10.79 -4.27
N GLN A 220 17.32 11.99 -4.16
CA GLN A 220 18.64 12.23 -3.54
C GLN A 220 18.79 11.67 -2.11
N GLU A 221 17.70 11.20 -1.47
CA GLU A 221 17.69 10.56 -0.16
C GLU A 221 18.48 9.23 -0.11
N TYR A 222 18.48 8.46 -1.21
CA TYR A 222 19.10 7.11 -1.22
C TYR A 222 20.45 7.06 -1.92
N ASP A 223 20.70 8.00 -2.84
CA ASP A 223 21.98 8.18 -3.53
C ASP A 223 22.17 9.68 -3.75
N PRO A 224 23.00 10.35 -2.92
CA PRO A 224 23.15 11.80 -2.96
C PRO A 224 23.82 12.30 -4.25
N VAL A 225 24.39 11.41 -5.06
CA VAL A 225 25.18 11.77 -6.24
C VAL A 225 24.47 11.38 -7.54
N GLY A 226 23.31 10.71 -7.45
CA GLY A 226 22.45 10.38 -8.57
C GLY A 226 23.08 9.39 -9.55
N ALA A 227 24.00 8.54 -9.09
CA ALA A 227 24.67 7.56 -9.95
C ALA A 227 23.75 6.37 -10.26
N LYS A 228 23.86 5.82 -11.46
CA LYS A 228 23.16 4.56 -11.81
C LYS A 228 23.86 3.34 -11.22
N GLY A 229 25.19 3.40 -11.17
CA GLY A 229 26.04 2.43 -10.50
C GLY A 229 25.84 2.41 -8.99
N ASP A 230 26.63 1.59 -8.30
CA ASP A 230 26.57 1.51 -6.83
C ASP A 230 27.57 2.49 -6.22
N PHE A 231 27.05 3.41 -5.42
CA PHE A 231 27.84 4.37 -4.67
C PHE A 231 27.94 3.97 -3.18
N PHE A 232 29.14 3.97 -2.62
CA PHE A 232 29.35 3.71 -1.19
C PHE A 232 30.57 4.43 -0.61
N LYS A 233 30.49 4.71 0.70
CA LYS A 233 31.56 5.33 1.47
C LYS A 233 32.48 4.26 2.05
N ALA A 234 33.79 4.49 1.95
CA ALA A 234 34.80 3.60 2.45
C ALA A 234 34.96 3.67 3.98
N GLY A 235 34.96 2.52 4.64
CA GLY A 235 35.09 2.41 6.09
C GLY A 235 36.53 2.54 6.62
N GLY A 236 37.54 2.30 5.78
CA GLY A 236 38.93 2.17 6.21
C GLY A 236 39.26 0.81 6.82
N GLY A 237 40.53 0.50 7.00
CA GLY A 237 41.00 -0.77 7.56
C GLY A 237 41.23 -1.87 6.50
N PRO A 238 41.95 -2.95 6.84
CA PRO A 238 42.39 -3.95 5.87
C PRO A 238 41.24 -4.84 5.38
N ASN A 239 41.40 -5.45 4.19
CA ASN A 239 40.48 -6.47 3.65
C ASN A 239 39.01 -6.02 3.54
N GLN A 240 38.78 -4.73 3.22
CA GLN A 240 37.44 -4.22 3.05
C GLN A 240 36.70 -4.93 1.91
N THR A 241 35.43 -5.26 2.15
CA THR A 241 34.54 -5.88 1.17
C THR A 241 33.27 -5.06 0.99
N TYR A 242 32.78 -4.99 -0.24
CA TYR A 242 31.57 -4.25 -0.60
C TYR A 242 30.68 -5.09 -1.50
N THR A 243 29.38 -5.10 -1.22
CA THR A 243 28.38 -5.85 -1.99
C THR A 243 27.67 -4.94 -2.97
N LEU A 244 27.60 -5.36 -4.23
CA LEU A 244 26.80 -4.75 -5.28
C LEU A 244 25.35 -5.21 -5.16
N ARG A 245 24.39 -4.32 -5.47
CA ARG A 245 22.95 -4.57 -5.31
C ARG A 245 22.41 -5.66 -6.21
N PHE A 246 22.83 -5.66 -7.47
CA PHE A 246 22.22 -6.47 -8.53
C PHE A 246 23.22 -7.50 -9.07
N PRO A 247 23.60 -8.52 -8.29
CA PRO A 247 24.32 -9.66 -8.84
C PRO A 247 23.41 -10.53 -9.71
N PRO A 248 23.96 -11.30 -10.67
CA PRO A 248 25.38 -11.36 -11.03
C PRO A 248 25.83 -10.16 -11.88
N VAL A 249 27.14 -9.86 -11.89
CA VAL A 249 27.71 -8.69 -12.59
C VAL A 249 28.86 -9.05 -13.53
N ARG A 250 29.06 -8.22 -14.56
CA ARG A 250 30.24 -8.23 -15.44
C ARG A 250 30.66 -6.82 -15.82
N ASP A 251 31.83 -6.71 -16.47
CA ASP A 251 32.40 -5.46 -16.96
C ASP A 251 32.52 -4.35 -15.87
N ALA A 252 32.72 -4.77 -14.61
CA ALA A 252 32.73 -3.86 -13.48
C ALA A 252 33.95 -2.92 -13.51
N ARG A 253 33.71 -1.63 -13.30
CA ARG A 253 34.71 -0.58 -13.16
C ARG A 253 34.53 0.11 -11.81
N VAL A 254 35.63 0.26 -11.08
CA VAL A 254 35.62 0.81 -9.72
C VAL A 254 36.33 2.16 -9.73
N PHE A 255 35.56 3.21 -9.52
CA PHE A 255 36.02 4.59 -9.47
C PHE A 255 36.12 5.05 -8.03
N TRP A 256 37.26 5.59 -7.65
CA TRP A 256 37.54 6.07 -6.31
C TRP A 256 37.63 7.59 -6.29
N ALA A 257 37.05 8.21 -5.28
CA ALA A 257 37.17 9.64 -4.99
C ALA A 257 37.67 9.83 -3.56
N ALA A 258 38.66 10.71 -3.37
CA ALA A 258 39.28 10.90 -2.07
C ALA A 258 38.34 11.59 -1.06
N THR A 259 37.52 12.53 -1.54
CA THR A 259 36.63 13.34 -0.72
C THR A 259 35.21 13.43 -1.31
N GLN A 260 34.25 13.91 -0.51
CA GLN A 260 32.89 14.20 -1.00
C GLN A 260 32.92 15.31 -2.07
N GLU A 261 33.78 16.31 -1.91
CA GLU A 261 33.97 17.39 -2.89
C GLU A 261 34.47 16.86 -4.23
N ASP A 262 35.36 15.85 -4.22
CA ASP A 262 35.80 15.18 -5.44
C ASP A 262 34.63 14.47 -6.13
N VAL A 263 33.75 13.82 -5.37
CA VAL A 263 32.55 13.17 -5.92
C VAL A 263 31.62 14.21 -6.56
N GLU A 264 31.35 15.31 -5.88
CA GLU A 264 30.52 16.42 -6.38
C GLU A 264 31.10 17.04 -7.66
N ASN A 265 32.42 17.16 -7.73
CA ASN A 265 33.15 17.65 -8.90
C ASN A 265 33.45 16.56 -9.95
N ARG A 266 32.99 15.32 -9.72
CA ARG A 266 33.21 14.14 -10.57
C ARG A 266 34.69 13.83 -10.85
N ILE A 267 35.55 14.04 -9.86
CA ILE A 267 36.97 13.73 -9.88
C ILE A 267 37.14 12.32 -9.34
N PHE A 268 37.42 11.37 -10.24
CA PHE A 268 37.58 9.96 -9.91
C PHE A 268 38.88 9.38 -10.46
N GLU A 269 39.46 8.43 -9.73
CA GLU A 269 40.59 7.60 -10.17
C GLU A 269 40.16 6.14 -10.20
N GLU A 270 40.46 5.44 -11.30
CA GLU A 270 40.02 4.07 -11.49
C GLU A 270 40.96 3.06 -10.80
N TRP A 271 40.39 2.16 -10.00
CA TRP A 271 41.07 1.00 -9.43
C TRP A 271 40.99 -0.17 -10.41
N GLN A 272 42.03 -1.00 -10.47
CA GLN A 272 42.15 -2.05 -11.48
C GLN A 272 41.74 -3.43 -10.93
N PRO A 273 40.96 -4.23 -11.66
CA PRO A 273 40.63 -5.59 -11.24
C PRO A 273 41.87 -6.49 -11.33
N VAL A 274 42.04 -7.38 -10.35
CA VAL A 274 43.04 -8.44 -10.33
C VAL A 274 42.38 -9.76 -9.92
N ALA A 275 42.94 -10.88 -10.38
CA ALA A 275 42.44 -12.20 -10.00
C ALA A 275 42.82 -12.57 -8.55
N ASP A 276 43.96 -12.04 -8.07
CA ASP A 276 44.48 -12.32 -6.74
C ASP A 276 45.19 -11.08 -6.16
N LEU A 277 44.87 -10.77 -4.91
CA LEU A 277 45.51 -9.69 -4.14
C LEU A 277 46.88 -10.08 -3.59
N SER A 278 47.14 -11.38 -3.38
CA SER A 278 48.31 -11.88 -2.63
C SER A 278 49.67 -11.46 -3.18
N THR A 279 49.74 -11.09 -4.46
CA THR A 279 50.97 -10.67 -5.14
C THR A 279 51.05 -9.17 -5.43
N GLN A 280 50.04 -8.39 -5.00
CA GLN A 280 49.93 -6.98 -5.36
C GLN A 280 50.74 -6.11 -4.39
N PRO A 281 51.45 -5.08 -4.89
CA PRO A 281 52.24 -4.23 -4.01
C PRO A 281 51.33 -3.39 -3.08
N PRO A 282 51.82 -2.98 -1.90
CA PRO A 282 51.05 -2.26 -0.88
C PRO A 282 50.27 -1.01 -1.35
N ASP A 283 50.76 -0.33 -2.38
CA ASP A 283 50.21 0.90 -2.94
C ASP A 283 49.38 0.69 -4.22
N ALA A 284 49.28 -0.55 -4.72
CA ALA A 284 48.48 -0.85 -5.91
C ALA A 284 46.98 -0.66 -5.64
N ARG A 285 46.35 0.26 -6.37
CA ARG A 285 44.90 0.49 -6.35
C ARG A 285 44.18 -0.60 -7.14
N VAL A 286 44.00 -1.75 -6.49
CA VAL A 286 43.46 -2.96 -7.11
C VAL A 286 42.38 -3.60 -6.26
N PHE A 287 41.53 -4.40 -6.90
CA PHE A 287 40.44 -5.13 -6.25
C PHE A 287 40.23 -6.51 -6.89
N THR A 288 39.63 -7.43 -6.16
CA THR A 288 39.07 -8.68 -6.68
C THR A 288 37.55 -8.59 -6.72
N LEU A 289 36.92 -9.33 -7.63
CA LEU A 289 35.46 -9.37 -7.79
C LEU A 289 34.99 -10.83 -7.83
N ASP A 290 34.08 -11.17 -6.91
CA ASP A 290 33.16 -12.29 -7.08
C ASP A 290 31.96 -11.79 -7.90
N ALA A 291 31.97 -12.12 -9.18
CA ALA A 291 30.97 -11.67 -10.15
C ALA A 291 29.57 -12.21 -9.84
N GLU A 292 29.48 -13.44 -9.36
CA GLU A 292 28.20 -14.11 -9.07
C GLU A 292 27.59 -13.61 -7.78
N ALA A 293 28.40 -13.37 -6.74
CA ALA A 293 27.91 -12.80 -5.48
C ALA A 293 27.85 -11.26 -5.50
N GLY A 294 28.43 -10.61 -6.51
CA GLY A 294 28.59 -9.17 -6.57
C GLY A 294 29.47 -8.62 -5.44
N VAL A 295 30.50 -9.35 -5.02
CA VAL A 295 31.35 -8.94 -3.88
C VAL A 295 32.70 -8.43 -4.37
N LEU A 296 32.97 -7.16 -4.09
CA LEU A 296 34.28 -6.55 -4.26
C LEU A 296 35.12 -6.77 -3.00
N ARG A 297 36.40 -7.09 -3.17
CA ARG A 297 37.37 -7.15 -2.07
C ARG A 297 38.63 -6.37 -2.41
N PHE A 298 39.05 -5.52 -1.49
CA PHE A 298 40.20 -4.64 -1.61
C PHE A 298 41.38 -5.11 -0.76
N GLY A 299 42.55 -4.52 -1.02
CA GLY A 299 43.79 -4.85 -0.33
C GLY A 299 43.80 -4.55 1.17
N ASP A 300 44.81 -5.08 1.85
CA ASP A 300 45.04 -4.91 3.29
C ASP A 300 46.14 -3.91 3.63
N GLY A 301 46.73 -3.25 2.63
CA GLY A 301 47.89 -2.37 2.77
C GLY A 301 49.23 -3.10 2.75
N VAL A 302 49.23 -4.43 2.57
CA VAL A 302 50.42 -5.26 2.27
C VAL A 302 50.26 -5.88 0.88
N HIS A 303 49.07 -6.38 0.58
CA HIS A 303 48.65 -7.07 -0.63
C HIS A 303 47.63 -6.21 -1.38
N GLY A 304 48.10 -5.11 -1.97
CA GLY A 304 47.26 -4.07 -2.55
C GLY A 304 46.86 -2.96 -1.56
N ALA A 305 46.50 -1.82 -2.12
CA ALA A 305 46.10 -0.62 -1.38
C ALA A 305 44.80 -0.85 -0.61
N MET A 306 44.80 -0.34 0.61
CA MET A 306 43.64 -0.27 1.46
C MET A 306 42.81 0.97 1.10
N PRO A 307 41.49 0.84 0.89
CA PRO A 307 40.64 2.00 0.70
C PRO A 307 40.72 2.95 1.91
N PRO A 308 41.07 4.23 1.72
CA PRO A 308 41.16 5.18 2.82
C PRO A 308 39.81 5.38 3.54
N SER A 309 39.84 5.55 4.86
CA SER A 309 38.63 5.87 5.61
C SER A 309 38.04 7.20 5.13
N GLY A 310 36.74 7.22 4.88
CA GLY A 310 36.02 8.44 4.50
C GLY A 310 36.09 8.82 3.02
N SER A 311 36.84 8.07 2.21
CA SER A 311 36.79 8.17 0.74
C SER A 311 35.54 7.48 0.18
N TYR A 312 35.34 7.53 -1.14
CA TYR A 312 34.13 7.04 -1.80
C TYR A 312 34.45 6.17 -2.99
N PHE A 313 33.54 5.25 -3.31
CA PHE A 313 33.56 4.51 -4.56
C PHE A 313 32.25 4.67 -5.32
N LEU A 314 32.38 4.79 -6.63
CA LEU A 314 31.34 4.55 -7.61
C LEU A 314 31.71 3.28 -8.36
N VAL A 315 30.83 2.29 -8.37
CA VAL A 315 31.01 1.06 -9.12
C VAL A 315 30.02 1.02 -10.26
N GLU A 316 30.56 1.05 -11.46
CA GLU A 316 29.82 0.91 -12.71
C GLU A 316 29.91 -0.53 -13.19
N TYR A 317 28.80 -1.14 -13.59
CA TYR A 317 28.79 -2.55 -13.99
C TYR A 317 27.63 -2.86 -14.93
N THR A 318 27.70 -4.01 -15.59
CA THR A 318 26.56 -4.60 -16.28
C THR A 318 26.04 -5.72 -15.41
N THR A 319 24.79 -5.65 -14.99
CA THR A 319 24.10 -6.78 -14.36
C THR A 319 23.41 -7.61 -15.43
N TYR A 320 23.39 -8.93 -15.29
CA TYR A 320 23.07 -9.80 -16.44
C TYR A 320 22.25 -11.03 -16.08
N GLY A 321 21.53 -11.57 -17.07
CA GLY A 321 20.81 -12.83 -16.94
C GLY A 321 19.61 -12.78 -15.99
N HIS A 322 19.01 -11.61 -15.77
CA HIS A 322 17.81 -11.51 -14.93
C HIS A 322 16.61 -12.10 -15.64
N GLY A 323 15.83 -12.88 -14.89
CA GLY A 323 14.55 -13.39 -15.37
C GLY A 323 13.52 -12.27 -15.44
N GLY A 324 12.72 -12.28 -16.51
CA GLY A 324 11.53 -11.46 -16.57
C GLY A 324 10.42 -12.02 -15.69
N PHE A 325 9.31 -11.32 -15.64
CA PHE A 325 8.12 -11.77 -14.93
C PHE A 325 7.66 -13.20 -15.29
N LEU A 326 7.75 -13.55 -16.58
CA LEU A 326 7.37 -14.87 -17.07
C LEU A 326 8.26 -15.97 -16.48
N ASP A 327 9.56 -15.70 -16.28
CA ASP A 327 10.50 -16.64 -15.67
C ASP A 327 10.19 -16.84 -14.19
N PHE A 328 9.88 -15.76 -13.47
CA PHE A 328 9.44 -15.83 -12.07
C PHE A 328 8.16 -16.62 -11.93
N ALA A 329 7.14 -16.31 -12.74
CA ALA A 329 5.85 -16.98 -12.69
C ALA A 329 5.98 -18.49 -12.94
N ARG A 330 6.69 -18.88 -14.00
CA ARG A 330 6.93 -20.29 -14.35
C ARG A 330 7.72 -21.02 -13.25
N ALA A 331 8.76 -20.40 -12.71
CA ALA A 331 9.55 -21.00 -11.63
C ALA A 331 8.71 -21.19 -10.36
N MET A 332 7.92 -20.18 -9.97
CA MET A 332 7.03 -20.23 -8.81
C MET A 332 5.94 -21.30 -8.97
N ARG A 333 5.30 -21.40 -10.15
CA ARG A 333 4.27 -22.43 -10.41
C ARG A 333 4.84 -23.85 -10.43
N ALA A 334 6.11 -24.01 -10.82
CA ALA A 334 6.80 -25.30 -10.82
C ALA A 334 7.24 -25.75 -9.42
N ALA A 335 7.29 -24.85 -8.44
CA ALA A 335 7.71 -25.16 -7.08
C ALA A 335 6.70 -26.08 -6.37
N PRO A 336 7.18 -27.01 -5.51
CA PRO A 336 6.28 -27.83 -4.71
C PRO A 336 5.37 -26.97 -3.81
N SER A 337 4.06 -27.14 -3.96
CA SER A 337 3.06 -26.39 -3.19
C SER A 337 1.89 -27.29 -2.79
N SER A 338 1.42 -27.16 -1.55
CA SER A 338 0.24 -27.84 -1.01
C SER A 338 -1.08 -27.32 -1.58
N VAL A 339 -1.09 -26.10 -2.13
CA VAL A 339 -2.24 -25.46 -2.75
C VAL A 339 -1.86 -24.81 -4.08
N PRO A 340 -2.79 -24.66 -5.04
CA PRO A 340 -2.58 -23.80 -6.20
C PRO A 340 -2.26 -22.37 -5.76
N ILE A 341 -1.22 -21.78 -6.37
CA ILE A 341 -0.87 -20.38 -6.14
C ILE A 341 -1.49 -19.49 -7.22
N GLN A 342 -1.83 -18.28 -6.81
CA GLN A 342 -2.22 -17.18 -7.66
C GLN A 342 -1.09 -16.14 -7.69
N ILE A 343 -0.75 -15.70 -8.90
CA ILE A 343 0.35 -14.80 -9.17
C ILE A 343 -0.19 -13.53 -9.81
N GLY A 344 0.32 -12.39 -9.35
CA GLY A 344 0.13 -11.12 -10.02
C GLY A 344 1.39 -10.25 -10.01
N ALA A 345 1.32 -9.16 -10.77
CA ALA A 345 2.33 -8.10 -10.77
C ALA A 345 1.75 -6.75 -11.12
N ALA A 346 2.56 -5.72 -10.88
CA ALA A 346 2.33 -4.39 -11.40
C ALA A 346 2.52 -4.36 -12.93
N MET A 347 1.53 -4.84 -13.67
CA MET A 347 1.55 -4.86 -15.13
C MET A 347 1.09 -3.50 -15.69
N LEU A 348 2.00 -2.64 -16.11
CA LEU A 348 1.62 -1.54 -17.00
C LEU A 348 1.79 -2.03 -18.44
N PRO A 349 0.73 -2.48 -19.15
CA PRO A 349 0.84 -2.79 -20.57
C PRO A 349 1.04 -1.52 -21.43
N PHE A 350 1.41 -0.40 -20.79
CA PHE A 350 1.60 0.89 -21.41
C PHE A 350 2.93 1.51 -20.93
N VAL A 351 3.72 2.02 -21.87
CA VAL A 351 4.93 2.83 -21.61
C VAL A 351 4.67 4.23 -22.13
N ALA A 352 4.80 5.25 -21.28
CA ALA A 352 4.43 6.63 -21.59
C ALA A 352 3.01 6.78 -22.19
N GLY A 353 2.07 5.94 -21.72
CA GLY A 353 0.68 5.91 -22.18
C GLY A 353 0.45 5.18 -23.50
N GLN A 354 1.50 4.69 -24.17
CA GLN A 354 1.39 3.90 -25.41
C GLN A 354 1.42 2.40 -25.11
N PRO A 355 0.60 1.57 -25.78
CA PRO A 355 0.60 0.13 -25.55
C PRO A 355 1.94 -0.52 -25.91
N ILE A 356 2.33 -1.57 -25.17
CA ILE A 356 3.45 -2.43 -25.55
C ILE A 356 3.07 -3.19 -26.84
N THR A 357 3.95 -3.12 -27.85
CA THR A 357 3.64 -3.60 -29.20
C THR A 357 4.01 -5.06 -29.46
N ASP A 358 4.76 -5.72 -28.56
CA ASP A 358 5.04 -7.16 -28.66
C ASP A 358 3.84 -7.98 -28.16
N THR A 359 2.85 -8.13 -29.03
CA THR A 359 1.56 -8.75 -28.67
C THR A 359 1.70 -10.22 -28.32
N ALA A 360 2.56 -10.97 -28.99
CA ALA A 360 2.76 -12.40 -28.73
C ALA A 360 3.33 -12.63 -27.32
N HIS A 361 4.33 -11.86 -26.93
CA HIS A 361 4.90 -11.97 -25.59
C HIS A 361 3.91 -11.52 -24.52
N MET A 362 3.17 -10.43 -24.77
CA MET A 362 2.15 -9.97 -23.82
C MET A 362 1.03 -11.01 -23.63
N GLN A 363 0.66 -11.75 -24.69
CA GLN A 363 -0.27 -12.88 -24.55
C GLN A 363 0.25 -13.95 -23.58
N GLU A 364 1.53 -14.33 -23.68
CA GLU A 364 2.14 -15.30 -22.76
C GLU A 364 2.16 -14.80 -21.32
N ILE A 365 2.49 -13.53 -21.11
CA ILE A 365 2.50 -12.90 -19.79
C ILE A 365 1.10 -12.91 -19.17
N PHE A 366 0.08 -12.46 -19.90
CA PHE A 366 -1.29 -12.43 -19.39
C PHE A 366 -1.84 -13.84 -19.13
N ALA A 367 -1.44 -14.85 -19.92
CA ALA A 367 -1.85 -16.23 -19.69
C ALA A 367 -1.28 -16.83 -18.39
N GLU A 368 -0.19 -16.28 -17.87
CA GLU A 368 0.42 -16.73 -16.62
C GLU A 368 -0.05 -15.94 -15.40
N MET A 369 -0.94 -14.95 -15.56
CA MET A 369 -1.37 -14.08 -14.46
C MET A 369 -2.81 -14.20 -14.04
N ASP A 370 -2.98 -14.37 -12.73
CA ASP A 370 -4.29 -14.50 -12.09
C ASP A 370 -4.89 -13.12 -11.76
N PHE A 371 -4.06 -12.13 -11.47
CA PHE A 371 -4.51 -10.77 -11.18
C PHE A 371 -3.51 -9.67 -11.57
N TYR A 372 -4.06 -8.50 -11.89
CA TYR A 372 -3.31 -7.28 -12.13
C TYR A 372 -3.17 -6.46 -10.85
N VAL A 373 -1.94 -6.21 -10.40
CA VAL A 373 -1.69 -5.37 -9.22
C VAL A 373 -1.80 -3.89 -9.57
N ARG A 374 -2.64 -3.17 -8.83
CA ARG A 374 -2.83 -1.72 -8.94
C ARG A 374 -2.61 -1.04 -7.60
N HIS A 375 -1.76 -0.03 -7.61
CA HIS A 375 -1.67 0.95 -6.52
C HIS A 375 -2.55 2.15 -6.86
N GLN A 376 -3.51 2.46 -5.99
CA GLN A 376 -4.58 3.43 -6.22
C GLN A 376 -4.47 4.61 -5.24
N TYR A 377 -3.56 5.52 -5.54
CA TYR A 377 -3.37 6.79 -4.81
C TYR A 377 -3.83 8.04 -5.58
N ASP A 378 -4.18 7.88 -6.86
CA ASP A 378 -4.53 9.00 -7.75
C ASP A 378 -5.74 9.79 -7.25
N ASN A 379 -5.67 11.13 -7.33
CA ASN A 379 -6.77 12.05 -7.01
C ASN A 379 -6.96 13.09 -8.13
N ALA A 380 -8.21 13.44 -8.44
CA ALA A 380 -8.53 14.41 -9.50
C ALA A 380 -8.39 15.88 -9.07
N ALA A 381 -8.52 16.17 -7.77
CA ALA A 381 -8.45 17.53 -7.24
C ALA A 381 -6.99 18.02 -7.09
N PRO A 382 -6.70 19.31 -7.33
CA PRO A 382 -5.39 19.90 -7.10
C PRO A 382 -5.10 19.98 -5.60
N VAL A 383 -3.81 19.86 -5.30
CA VAL A 383 -3.17 20.08 -4.00
C VAL A 383 -3.83 21.15 -3.12
N SER A 384 -4.09 22.33 -3.69
CA SER A 384 -4.61 23.48 -2.95
C SER A 384 -6.04 23.27 -2.42
N ALA A 385 -6.79 22.36 -3.02
CA ALA A 385 -8.17 22.06 -2.63
C ALA A 385 -8.25 21.01 -1.52
N TRP A 386 -7.16 20.30 -1.22
CA TRP A 386 -7.13 19.14 -0.31
C TRP A 386 -7.38 19.49 1.16
N SER A 387 -7.32 20.77 1.54
CA SER A 387 -7.58 21.22 2.92
C SER A 387 -9.06 21.29 3.29
N ALA A 388 -9.97 21.33 2.31
CA ALA A 388 -11.40 21.40 2.54
C ALA A 388 -12.03 20.01 2.72
N TYR A 389 -12.88 19.85 3.74
CA TYR A 389 -13.63 18.62 4.00
C TYR A 389 -14.42 18.17 2.76
N ASP A 390 -15.16 19.10 2.14
CA ASP A 390 -15.97 18.81 0.96
C ASP A 390 -15.14 18.27 -0.22
N THR A 391 -13.92 18.78 -0.45
CA THR A 391 -13.03 18.24 -1.48
C THR A 391 -12.63 16.80 -1.16
N ARG A 392 -12.27 16.51 0.09
CA ARG A 392 -11.80 15.18 0.49
C ARG A 392 -12.90 14.13 0.48
N ARG A 393 -14.14 14.54 0.73
CA ARG A 393 -15.34 13.71 0.56
C ARG A 393 -15.49 13.17 -0.87
N GLN A 394 -15.01 13.87 -1.89
CA GLN A 394 -15.07 13.39 -3.29
C GLN A 394 -14.18 12.18 -3.57
N PHE A 395 -13.14 11.93 -2.76
CA PHE A 395 -12.08 10.97 -3.07
C PHE A 395 -12.57 9.52 -3.22
N ALA A 396 -13.50 9.08 -2.38
CA ALA A 396 -14.04 7.72 -2.48
C ALA A 396 -14.71 7.50 -3.86
N SER A 397 -15.44 8.51 -4.36
CA SER A 397 -16.05 8.47 -5.69
C SER A 397 -15.00 8.53 -6.81
N ASP A 398 -13.99 9.40 -6.69
CA ASP A 398 -12.95 9.52 -7.71
C ASP A 398 -12.17 8.21 -7.87
N ARG A 399 -11.80 7.55 -6.77
CA ARG A 399 -10.97 6.33 -6.83
C ARG A 399 -11.64 5.19 -7.54
N VAL A 400 -12.91 4.92 -7.25
CA VAL A 400 -13.64 3.85 -7.93
C VAL A 400 -13.82 4.17 -9.41
N ASN A 401 -14.07 5.44 -9.75
CA ASN A 401 -14.18 5.86 -11.16
C ASN A 401 -12.84 5.76 -11.91
N ILE A 402 -11.73 6.15 -11.28
CA ILE A 402 -10.38 6.02 -11.84
C ILE A 402 -10.06 4.53 -12.03
N LEU A 403 -10.35 3.70 -11.04
CA LEU A 403 -10.14 2.26 -11.11
C LEU A 403 -10.94 1.62 -12.25
N ALA A 404 -12.22 2.00 -12.42
CA ALA A 404 -13.04 1.56 -13.54
C ALA A 404 -12.48 1.99 -14.90
N THR A 405 -11.97 3.23 -15.00
CA THR A 405 -11.33 3.73 -16.21
C THR A 405 -10.06 2.95 -16.53
N VAL A 406 -9.24 2.62 -15.52
CA VAL A 406 -8.05 1.79 -15.67
C VAL A 406 -8.43 0.38 -16.13
N TYR A 407 -9.41 -0.23 -15.49
CA TYR A 407 -9.89 -1.56 -15.86
C TYR A 407 -10.39 -1.61 -17.31
N SER A 408 -11.19 -0.62 -17.74
CA SER A 408 -11.63 -0.52 -19.14
C SER A 408 -10.45 -0.46 -20.11
N ARG A 409 -9.43 0.35 -19.82
CA ARG A 409 -8.24 0.44 -20.68
C ARG A 409 -7.45 -0.86 -20.74
N VAL A 410 -7.34 -1.58 -19.63
CA VAL A 410 -6.68 -2.90 -19.59
C VAL A 410 -7.52 -3.90 -20.39
N SER A 411 -8.84 -3.91 -20.20
CA SER A 411 -9.77 -4.75 -20.96
C SER A 411 -9.64 -4.53 -22.47
N ASP A 412 -9.69 -3.26 -22.92
CA ASP A 412 -9.54 -2.90 -24.32
C ASP A 412 -8.19 -3.37 -24.88
N TYR A 413 -7.12 -3.25 -24.09
CA TYR A 413 -5.80 -3.73 -24.51
C TYR A 413 -5.75 -5.25 -24.64
N VAL A 414 -6.23 -5.99 -23.62
CA VAL A 414 -6.27 -7.46 -23.60
C VAL A 414 -7.10 -8.00 -24.78
N GLU A 415 -8.24 -7.38 -25.07
CA GLU A 415 -9.06 -7.71 -26.25
C GLU A 415 -8.31 -7.40 -27.55
N SER A 416 -7.61 -6.25 -27.64
CA SER A 416 -6.86 -5.87 -28.84
C SER A 416 -5.72 -6.83 -29.19
N ILE A 417 -5.18 -7.53 -28.20
CA ILE A 417 -4.17 -8.58 -28.38
C ILE A 417 -4.79 -9.98 -28.48
N GLY A 418 -6.11 -10.11 -28.59
CA GLY A 418 -6.79 -11.37 -28.90
C GLY A 418 -7.01 -12.31 -27.70
N LEU A 419 -6.96 -11.79 -26.47
CA LEU A 419 -7.30 -12.55 -25.27
C LEU A 419 -8.75 -12.26 -24.85
N ALA A 420 -9.46 -13.31 -24.44
CA ALA A 420 -10.87 -13.21 -24.03
C ALA A 420 -11.06 -12.92 -22.54
N GLU A 421 -10.08 -13.29 -21.71
CA GLU A 421 -10.16 -13.14 -20.26
C GLU A 421 -9.24 -12.00 -19.80
N VAL A 422 -9.83 -11.04 -19.11
CA VAL A 422 -9.13 -9.93 -18.47
C VAL A 422 -8.89 -10.34 -17.01
N PRO A 423 -7.64 -10.31 -16.51
CA PRO A 423 -7.38 -10.60 -15.11
C PRO A 423 -8.15 -9.66 -14.18
N ALA A 424 -8.59 -10.17 -13.04
CA ALA A 424 -9.12 -9.33 -11.97
C ALA A 424 -8.03 -8.34 -11.48
N ILE A 425 -8.43 -7.24 -10.87
CA ILE A 425 -7.50 -6.28 -10.25
C ILE A 425 -7.29 -6.66 -8.79
N ALA A 426 -6.04 -6.74 -8.34
CA ALA A 426 -5.71 -6.69 -6.92
C ALA A 426 -5.28 -5.25 -6.57
N VAL A 427 -6.03 -4.59 -5.69
CA VAL A 427 -5.68 -3.23 -5.24
C VAL A 427 -4.83 -3.35 -3.99
N THR A 428 -3.57 -3.75 -4.15
CA THR A 428 -2.68 -4.10 -3.03
C THR A 428 -2.02 -2.90 -2.37
N GLU A 429 -2.27 -1.69 -2.92
CA GLU A 429 -2.11 -0.43 -2.20
C GLU A 429 -3.17 0.63 -2.55
N TRP A 430 -3.89 1.20 -1.56
CA TRP A 430 -4.81 2.35 -1.70
C TRP A 430 -4.96 3.22 -0.40
N ASN A 431 -4.59 4.50 -0.37
CA ASN A 431 -4.78 5.34 0.85
C ASN A 431 -5.35 6.72 0.52
N ILE A 432 -5.81 7.45 1.53
CA ILE A 432 -5.97 8.91 1.53
C ILE A 432 -4.59 9.57 1.57
N PHE A 433 -3.97 9.69 0.39
CA PHE A 433 -2.67 10.34 0.18
C PHE A 433 -2.85 11.72 -0.47
N LEU A 434 -2.22 12.74 0.09
CA LEU A 434 -2.31 14.15 -0.34
C LEU A 434 -0.88 14.82 -0.05
N ASN A 435 -0.54 16.13 -0.27
CA ASN A 435 0.80 16.83 -0.02
C ASN A 435 1.18 18.03 1.05
N GLN A 436 0.41 18.49 2.08
CA GLN A 436 0.69 19.22 3.32
C GLN A 436 0.15 18.73 4.74
N ASP A 437 -0.44 17.54 5.01
CA ASP A 437 -0.76 17.07 6.42
C ASP A 437 -1.16 15.56 6.62
N TYR A 438 -1.11 14.70 5.61
CA TYR A 438 -2.14 13.64 5.32
C TYR A 438 -2.07 12.33 6.03
N TRP A 439 -0.97 12.17 6.69
CA TRP A 439 -0.85 11.22 7.74
C TRP A 439 -1.95 11.40 8.80
N HIS A 440 -2.47 12.60 9.05
CA HIS A 440 -3.50 12.79 10.08
C HIS A 440 -4.90 12.25 9.71
N ILE A 441 -5.40 12.41 8.48
CA ILE A 441 -6.78 11.99 8.15
C ILE A 441 -6.95 10.48 8.31
N ASN A 442 -5.90 9.73 8.03
CA ASN A 442 -5.90 8.27 8.06
C ASN A 442 -6.09 7.67 9.46
N ARG A 443 -5.91 8.48 10.50
CA ARG A 443 -6.18 8.10 11.90
C ARG A 443 -7.46 8.71 12.46
N THR A 444 -8.20 9.53 11.71
CA THR A 444 -9.43 10.18 12.18
C THR A 444 -10.68 9.46 11.70
N LEU A 445 -11.83 9.85 12.27
CA LEU A 445 -13.15 9.41 11.84
C LEU A 445 -13.42 9.73 10.36
N GLU A 446 -13.00 10.89 9.87
CA GLU A 446 -13.09 11.27 8.46
C GLU A 446 -12.40 10.23 7.55
N GLY A 447 -11.20 9.77 7.92
CA GLY A 447 -10.52 8.71 7.19
C GLY A 447 -11.34 7.42 7.16
N GLY A 448 -11.88 7.01 8.30
CA GLY A 448 -12.78 5.85 8.39
C GLY A 448 -14.02 5.99 7.49
N VAL A 449 -14.67 7.15 7.49
CA VAL A 449 -15.83 7.44 6.63
C VAL A 449 -15.47 7.32 5.14
N ILE A 450 -14.34 7.89 4.72
CA ILE A 450 -13.85 7.81 3.32
C ILE A 450 -13.52 6.35 2.94
N ALA A 451 -12.89 5.59 3.84
CA ALA A 451 -12.60 4.17 3.62
C ALA A 451 -13.87 3.31 3.50
N ALA A 452 -14.86 3.53 4.39
CA ALA A 452 -16.13 2.83 4.34
C ALA A 452 -16.89 3.14 3.05
N GLU A 453 -16.92 4.41 2.63
CA GLU A 453 -17.55 4.80 1.37
C GLU A 453 -16.82 4.18 0.16
N TRP A 454 -15.49 4.08 0.20
CA TRP A 454 -14.71 3.42 -0.84
C TRP A 454 -15.08 1.94 -0.95
N PHE A 455 -15.13 1.19 0.16
CA PHE A 455 -15.58 -0.22 0.15
C PHE A 455 -17.02 -0.36 -0.36
N ILE A 456 -17.95 0.49 0.09
CA ILE A 456 -19.34 0.51 -0.38
C ILE A 456 -19.40 0.67 -1.90
N ARG A 457 -18.68 1.65 -2.43
CA ARG A 457 -18.67 1.94 -3.87
C ARG A 457 -17.97 0.86 -4.66
N LEU A 458 -16.92 0.26 -4.13
CA LEU A 458 -16.21 -0.85 -4.76
C LEU A 458 -17.11 -2.08 -4.89
N LEU A 459 -17.80 -2.47 -3.81
CA LEU A 459 -18.76 -3.57 -3.81
C LEU A 459 -19.91 -3.34 -4.80
N ASN A 460 -20.39 -2.10 -4.89
CA ASN A 460 -21.45 -1.73 -5.84
C ASN A 460 -20.94 -1.66 -7.30
N ALA A 461 -19.66 -1.34 -7.53
CA ALA A 461 -19.06 -1.38 -8.86
C ALA A 461 -18.88 -2.82 -9.36
N GLY A 462 -18.58 -3.76 -8.45
CA GLY A 462 -18.70 -5.20 -8.65
C GLY A 462 -18.16 -5.70 -9.99
N GLU A 463 -18.99 -6.41 -10.76
CA GLU A 463 -18.62 -7.05 -12.03
C GLU A 463 -17.98 -6.09 -13.06
N SER A 464 -18.21 -4.77 -12.96
CA SER A 464 -17.56 -3.79 -13.84
C SER A 464 -16.11 -3.48 -13.46
N VAL A 465 -15.71 -3.80 -12.23
CA VAL A 465 -14.38 -3.63 -11.68
C VAL A 465 -14.08 -4.83 -10.77
N PRO A 466 -13.77 -6.01 -11.35
CA PRO A 466 -13.56 -7.22 -10.59
C PRO A 466 -12.29 -7.08 -9.76
N VAL A 467 -12.46 -6.78 -8.46
CA VAL A 467 -11.34 -6.72 -7.52
C VAL A 467 -11.23 -8.05 -6.78
N ALA A 468 -10.06 -8.69 -6.90
CA ALA A 468 -9.75 -9.95 -6.25
C ALA A 468 -9.50 -9.76 -4.76
N TYR A 469 -8.74 -8.73 -4.39
CA TYR A 469 -8.50 -8.34 -3.01
C TYR A 469 -8.00 -6.89 -2.95
N ALA A 470 -8.15 -6.27 -1.79
CA ALA A 470 -7.75 -4.89 -1.58
C ALA A 470 -6.97 -4.79 -0.27
N GLU A 471 -5.74 -4.31 -0.36
CA GLU A 471 -4.84 -4.22 0.77
C GLU A 471 -4.38 -2.79 0.87
N GLN A 472 -4.69 -2.14 1.99
CA GLN A 472 -3.86 -1.03 2.42
C GLN A 472 -4.18 -0.58 3.83
N PHE A 473 -3.51 0.52 4.23
CA PHE A 473 -3.15 0.91 5.58
C PHE A 473 -2.09 -0.02 6.17
N ALA A 474 -1.14 0.59 6.87
CA ALA A 474 -0.17 -0.17 7.62
C ALA A 474 -0.91 -0.83 8.78
N LEU A 475 -0.71 -2.12 9.01
CA LEU A 475 -1.35 -2.77 10.15
C LEU A 475 -0.88 -2.13 11.47
N GLY A 476 0.37 -1.68 11.52
CA GLY A 476 0.97 -0.97 12.65
C GLY A 476 1.97 0.10 12.25
N GLY A 477 2.26 1.01 13.18
CA GLY A 477 3.34 1.99 13.08
C GLY A 477 3.00 3.24 12.27
N GLY A 478 3.53 4.38 12.71
CA GLY A 478 3.34 5.66 12.03
C GLY A 478 1.88 6.10 11.93
N ASN A 479 1.60 6.93 10.94
CA ASN A 479 0.33 7.65 10.85
C ASN A 479 -0.76 6.92 10.05
N LEU A 480 -0.38 5.91 9.26
CA LEU A 480 -1.31 5.08 8.48
C LEU A 480 -1.83 3.87 9.24
N ALA A 481 -1.50 3.77 10.52
CA ALA A 481 -1.68 2.54 11.26
C ALA A 481 -3.16 2.25 11.55
N LEU A 482 -3.65 1.08 11.15
CA LEU A 482 -4.93 0.55 11.64
C LEU A 482 -4.86 0.29 13.16
N ILE A 483 -3.68 -0.05 13.67
CA ILE A 483 -3.39 -0.24 15.09
C ILE A 483 -2.25 0.67 15.52
N ARG A 484 -2.48 1.46 16.56
CA ARG A 484 -1.56 2.49 17.07
C ARG A 484 -0.40 1.91 17.90
N SER A 485 0.37 1.01 17.30
CA SER A 485 1.43 0.23 17.96
C SER A 485 2.57 1.03 18.56
N GLN A 486 2.80 2.26 18.10
CA GLN A 486 3.84 3.16 18.64
C GLN A 486 3.34 4.05 19.79
N THR A 487 2.04 4.02 20.12
CA THR A 487 1.47 4.86 21.18
C THR A 487 0.73 4.04 22.23
N ASN A 488 -0.40 3.44 21.89
CA ASN A 488 -1.33 2.86 22.87
C ASN A 488 -1.92 1.50 22.44
N TYR A 489 -1.54 0.97 21.27
CA TYR A 489 -2.09 -0.26 20.68
C TYR A 489 -3.61 -0.24 20.42
N GLY A 490 -4.23 0.94 20.47
CA GLY A 490 -5.63 1.14 20.13
C GLY A 490 -5.88 0.99 18.63
N ILE A 491 -7.11 0.63 18.29
CA ILE A 491 -7.59 0.54 16.90
C ILE A 491 -7.93 1.95 16.42
N ALA A 492 -7.42 2.37 15.26
CA ALA A 492 -7.83 3.62 14.64
C ALA A 492 -9.28 3.53 14.11
N PRO A 493 -10.01 4.64 13.93
CA PRO A 493 -11.37 4.64 13.39
C PRO A 493 -11.52 3.80 12.11
N MET A 494 -10.51 3.79 11.26
CA MET A 494 -10.52 2.95 10.07
C MET A 494 -10.41 1.45 10.37
N GLY A 495 -9.66 1.03 11.37
CA GLY A 495 -9.63 -0.39 11.77
C GLY A 495 -11.02 -0.88 12.20
N TYR A 496 -11.85 -0.01 12.79
CA TYR A 496 -13.26 -0.32 13.08
C TYR A 496 -14.12 -0.46 11.82
N VAL A 497 -13.77 0.21 10.71
CA VAL A 497 -14.44 0.00 9.42
C VAL A 497 -14.12 -1.39 8.88
N PHE A 498 -12.86 -1.82 8.95
CA PHE A 498 -12.47 -3.19 8.59
C PHE A 498 -13.21 -4.21 9.47
N GLN A 499 -13.33 -3.95 10.79
CA GLN A 499 -14.13 -4.77 11.70
C GLN A 499 -15.58 -4.91 11.26
N GLY A 500 -16.22 -3.81 10.81
CA GLY A 500 -17.61 -3.84 10.34
C GLY A 500 -17.84 -4.63 9.04
N PHE A 501 -16.79 -4.83 8.24
CA PHE A 501 -16.85 -5.63 7.02
C PHE A 501 -16.29 -7.05 7.17
N ALA A 502 -15.59 -7.37 8.25
CA ALA A 502 -14.82 -8.61 8.40
C ALA A 502 -15.64 -9.90 8.18
N ASP A 503 -16.94 -9.89 8.50
CA ASP A 503 -17.82 -11.07 8.37
C ASP A 503 -18.61 -11.13 7.05
N TRP A 504 -18.34 -10.22 6.11
CA TRP A 504 -19.04 -10.16 4.82
C TRP A 504 -18.51 -11.18 3.81
N ALA A 505 -17.34 -11.77 4.05
CA ALA A 505 -16.72 -12.79 3.19
C ALA A 505 -17.71 -13.89 2.78
N GLY A 506 -17.73 -14.22 1.48
CA GLY A 506 -18.62 -15.23 0.90
C GLY A 506 -20.08 -14.80 0.73
N SER A 507 -20.48 -13.63 1.25
CA SER A 507 -21.80 -13.06 0.97
C SER A 507 -21.89 -12.60 -0.48
N ARG A 508 -23.11 -12.49 -1.01
CA ARG A 508 -23.35 -11.88 -2.32
C ARG A 508 -23.89 -10.47 -2.15
N VAL A 509 -23.24 -9.50 -2.78
CA VAL A 509 -23.76 -8.13 -2.89
C VAL A 509 -25.14 -8.21 -3.53
N VAL A 510 -26.11 -7.48 -2.98
CA VAL A 510 -27.47 -7.40 -3.52
C VAL A 510 -27.77 -6.00 -4.02
N SER A 511 -28.70 -5.91 -4.98
CA SER A 511 -29.09 -4.64 -5.59
C SER A 511 -29.48 -3.63 -4.52
N THR A 512 -28.75 -2.53 -4.46
CA THR A 512 -28.92 -1.45 -3.47
C THR A 512 -28.95 -0.13 -4.20
N THR A 513 -30.03 0.62 -4.04
CA THR A 513 -30.19 1.96 -4.62
C THR A 513 -30.36 2.99 -3.50
N VAL A 514 -29.71 4.15 -3.69
CA VAL A 514 -29.73 5.23 -2.70
C VAL A 514 -30.16 6.51 -3.38
N THR A 515 -31.24 7.12 -2.88
CA THR A 515 -31.55 8.53 -3.12
C THR A 515 -31.03 9.30 -1.93
N SER A 516 -30.21 10.32 -2.16
CA SER A 516 -29.59 11.13 -1.13
C SER A 516 -29.56 12.59 -1.56
N PRO A 517 -29.70 13.55 -0.62
CA PRO A 517 -29.23 14.90 -0.87
C PRO A 517 -27.76 14.88 -1.27
N ALA A 518 -27.37 15.84 -2.10
CA ALA A 518 -26.01 15.98 -2.60
C ALA A 518 -25.61 17.45 -2.53
N ALA A 519 -24.31 17.68 -2.41
CA ALA A 519 -23.74 19.01 -2.49
C ALA A 519 -22.47 18.99 -3.32
N ILE A 520 -22.10 20.15 -3.84
CA ILE A 520 -20.86 20.33 -4.59
C ILE A 520 -19.69 20.01 -3.67
N ALA A 521 -18.94 18.98 -4.03
CA ALA A 521 -17.63 18.66 -3.52
C ALA A 521 -16.64 19.05 -4.62
N TYR A 522 -15.69 19.93 -4.33
CA TYR A 522 -14.71 20.50 -5.26
C TYR A 522 -15.27 20.99 -6.61
N ASP A 523 -15.50 20.10 -7.59
CA ASP A 523 -15.94 20.43 -8.94
C ASP A 523 -17.27 19.79 -9.36
N ARG A 524 -17.87 18.91 -8.54
CA ARG A 524 -19.14 18.24 -8.89
C ARG A 524 -20.03 17.94 -7.70
N SER A 525 -21.31 17.70 -7.97
CA SER A 525 -22.26 17.28 -6.93
C SER A 525 -21.99 15.83 -6.51
N VAL A 526 -21.76 15.61 -5.21
CA VAL A 526 -21.52 14.29 -4.62
C VAL A 526 -22.61 14.03 -3.57
N PRO A 527 -23.31 12.88 -3.63
CA PRO A 527 -24.27 12.47 -2.60
C PRO A 527 -23.65 12.39 -1.21
N TYR A 528 -24.40 12.74 -0.16
CA TYR A 528 -23.94 12.54 1.22
C TYR A 528 -24.00 11.10 1.68
N VAL A 529 -25.00 10.34 1.22
CA VAL A 529 -25.21 8.96 1.64
C VAL A 529 -24.81 7.98 0.55
N ALA A 530 -24.04 6.97 0.95
CA ALA A 530 -23.77 5.78 0.17
C ALA A 530 -24.14 4.56 1.01
N ALA A 531 -24.65 3.51 0.35
CA ALA A 531 -24.98 2.26 1.01
C ALA A 531 -24.68 1.06 0.11
N THR A 532 -24.38 -0.07 0.73
CA THR A 532 -24.33 -1.39 0.08
C THR A 532 -24.94 -2.42 1.00
N ALA A 533 -25.41 -3.53 0.44
CA ALA A 533 -25.93 -4.64 1.19
C ALA A 533 -25.47 -5.97 0.61
N ALA A 534 -25.34 -6.98 1.47
CA ALA A 534 -24.93 -8.32 1.05
C ALA A 534 -25.71 -9.40 1.81
N LEU A 535 -26.10 -10.45 1.10
CA LEU A 535 -26.81 -11.60 1.66
C LEU A 535 -25.82 -12.74 1.91
N SER A 536 -25.85 -13.30 3.12
CA SER A 536 -25.00 -14.42 3.51
C SER A 536 -25.22 -15.66 2.64
N PRO A 537 -24.23 -16.58 2.53
CA PRO A 537 -24.36 -17.80 1.74
C PRO A 537 -25.60 -18.64 2.04
N ASP A 538 -26.00 -18.71 3.31
CA ASP A 538 -27.18 -19.46 3.78
C ASP A 538 -28.51 -18.70 3.59
N GLY A 539 -28.47 -17.45 3.13
CA GLY A 539 -29.62 -16.59 2.91
C GLY A 539 -30.29 -16.07 4.18
N ARG A 540 -29.68 -16.23 5.36
CA ARG A 540 -30.29 -15.91 6.66
C ARG A 540 -29.92 -14.55 7.22
N THR A 541 -28.83 -13.96 6.75
CA THR A 541 -28.32 -12.69 7.24
C THR A 541 -28.17 -11.72 6.08
N LEU A 542 -28.93 -10.63 6.11
CA LEU A 542 -28.72 -9.48 5.25
C LEU A 542 -27.89 -8.46 6.02
N ARG A 543 -26.72 -8.12 5.50
CA ARG A 543 -25.83 -7.10 6.05
C ARG A 543 -25.98 -5.81 5.27
N VAL A 544 -26.01 -4.69 5.96
CA VAL A 544 -26.10 -3.36 5.34
C VAL A 544 -25.03 -2.45 5.91
N ALA A 545 -24.28 -1.78 5.05
CA ALA A 545 -23.35 -0.72 5.43
C ALA A 545 -23.83 0.60 4.83
N VAL A 546 -23.90 1.64 5.65
CA VAL A 546 -24.39 2.98 5.27
C VAL A 546 -23.41 4.02 5.79
N VAL A 547 -23.01 4.94 4.92
CA VAL A 547 -22.21 6.11 5.28
C VAL A 547 -23.08 7.36 5.19
N ASN A 548 -22.97 8.26 6.16
CA ASN A 548 -23.33 9.67 5.99
C ASN A 548 -22.07 10.52 6.01
N ASN A 549 -21.70 11.04 4.84
CA ASN A 549 -20.53 11.87 4.65
C ASN A 549 -20.85 13.38 4.69
N ALA A 550 -22.02 13.78 5.21
CA ALA A 550 -22.28 15.19 5.50
C ALA A 550 -21.41 15.66 6.68
N GLU A 551 -20.77 16.83 6.54
CA GLU A 551 -19.88 17.37 7.59
C GLU A 551 -20.63 17.63 8.90
N THR A 552 -21.84 18.19 8.83
CA THR A 552 -22.61 18.66 9.99
C THR A 552 -24.05 18.18 10.05
N ALA A 553 -24.62 17.71 8.93
CA ALA A 553 -26.03 17.34 8.86
C ALA A 553 -26.27 15.90 9.34
N SER A 554 -27.14 15.74 10.33
CA SER A 554 -27.79 14.46 10.61
C SER A 554 -28.89 14.22 9.59
N LEU A 555 -28.95 13.00 9.06
CA LEU A 555 -29.94 12.59 8.06
C LEU A 555 -30.78 11.43 8.61
N GLU A 556 -32.03 11.32 8.14
CA GLU A 556 -32.87 10.15 8.39
C GLU A 556 -33.07 9.44 7.05
N ALA A 557 -32.78 8.13 7.01
CA ALA A 557 -32.95 7.30 5.83
C ALA A 557 -34.14 6.36 5.99
N ALA A 558 -35.09 6.40 5.05
CA ALA A 558 -36.07 5.34 4.90
C ALA A 558 -35.39 4.09 4.33
N LEU A 559 -35.53 2.95 5.00
CA LEU A 559 -34.97 1.67 4.60
C LEU A 559 -36.07 0.74 4.09
N GLY A 560 -36.02 0.44 2.80
CA GLY A 560 -36.87 -0.55 2.14
C GLY A 560 -36.07 -1.80 1.81
N VAL A 561 -36.60 -2.98 2.19
CA VAL A 561 -35.99 -4.28 1.88
C VAL A 561 -37.03 -5.18 1.24
N GLU A 562 -36.76 -5.59 0.00
CA GLU A 562 -37.51 -6.58 -0.74
C GLU A 562 -36.79 -7.94 -0.72
N GLY A 563 -37.55 -9.04 -0.68
CA GLY A 563 -36.99 -10.40 -0.72
C GLY A 563 -36.35 -10.88 0.58
N PHE A 564 -36.36 -10.07 1.65
CA PHE A 564 -35.86 -10.44 2.97
C PHE A 564 -36.72 -9.80 4.08
N THR A 565 -37.07 -10.57 5.11
CA THR A 565 -37.85 -10.08 6.26
C THR A 565 -37.08 -10.35 7.54
N PRO A 566 -36.48 -9.32 8.16
CA PRO A 566 -35.71 -9.50 9.38
C PRO A 566 -36.63 -9.91 10.54
N VAL A 567 -36.22 -10.92 11.31
CA VAL A 567 -36.85 -11.29 12.60
C VAL A 567 -36.18 -10.62 13.79
N SER A 568 -34.93 -10.18 13.59
CA SER A 568 -34.10 -9.42 14.52
C SER A 568 -33.16 -8.54 13.71
N ALA A 569 -32.70 -7.45 14.32
CA ALA A 569 -31.65 -6.61 13.76
C ALA A 569 -30.67 -6.25 14.88
N ARG A 570 -29.41 -6.04 14.51
CA ARG A 570 -28.39 -5.42 15.34
C ARG A 570 -27.88 -4.22 14.58
N LEU A 571 -27.42 -3.19 15.27
CA LEU A 571 -26.91 -1.99 14.61
C LEU A 571 -25.62 -1.61 15.30
N TRP A 572 -24.60 -1.29 14.52
CA TRP A 572 -23.36 -0.72 15.02
C TRP A 572 -23.09 0.60 14.36
N ARG A 573 -22.57 1.55 15.13
CA ARG A 573 -22.24 2.88 14.65
C ARG A 573 -20.82 3.27 15.00
N LEU A 574 -20.12 3.81 14.02
CA LEU A 574 -18.87 4.53 14.19
C LEU A 574 -19.17 6.02 13.97
N SER A 575 -19.08 6.82 15.02
CA SER A 575 -19.33 8.26 14.98
C SER A 575 -18.64 9.00 16.14
N ALA A 576 -18.53 10.31 16.05
CA ALA A 576 -18.01 11.17 17.12
C ALA A 576 -18.59 12.58 16.98
N GLY A 577 -18.31 13.48 17.93
CA GLY A 577 -18.72 14.89 17.83
C GLY A 577 -17.93 15.70 16.78
N SER A 578 -16.87 15.14 16.21
CA SER A 578 -16.04 15.79 15.19
C SER A 578 -15.48 14.74 14.22
N HIS A 579 -15.51 15.04 12.92
CA HIS A 579 -14.87 14.22 11.88
C HIS A 579 -13.35 14.10 12.07
N ALA A 580 -12.72 15.05 12.78
CA ALA A 580 -11.30 15.04 13.09
C ALA A 580 -10.94 14.23 14.36
N ALA A 581 -11.91 13.59 15.01
CA ALA A 581 -11.66 12.76 16.18
C ALA A 581 -10.79 11.54 15.82
N ASP A 582 -9.79 11.25 16.65
CA ASP A 582 -8.88 10.10 16.52
C ASP A 582 -8.74 9.35 17.85
N ASN A 583 -8.00 8.24 17.82
CA ASN A 583 -7.74 7.38 18.99
C ASN A 583 -6.29 7.49 19.51
N ASP A 584 -5.56 8.56 19.17
CA ASP A 584 -4.13 8.68 19.50
C ASP A 584 -3.91 8.91 21.01
N ARG A 585 -4.77 9.72 21.62
CA ARG A 585 -4.70 10.05 23.07
C ARG A 585 -5.54 9.11 23.93
N ASP A 586 -6.70 8.70 23.41
CA ASP A 586 -7.63 7.82 24.07
C ASP A 586 -8.08 6.72 23.09
N PRO A 587 -7.68 5.45 23.29
CA PRO A 587 -8.05 4.37 22.39
C PRO A 587 -9.56 4.08 22.35
N ALA A 588 -10.35 4.65 23.25
CA ALA A 588 -11.80 4.49 23.35
C ALA A 588 -12.61 5.69 22.80
N ASN A 589 -11.97 6.71 22.21
CA ASN A 589 -12.67 7.94 21.79
C ASN A 589 -13.62 7.72 20.60
N VAL A 590 -13.18 7.01 19.57
CA VAL A 590 -13.96 6.70 18.37
C VAL A 590 -13.94 5.19 18.15
N VAL A 591 -15.01 4.53 18.58
CA VAL A 591 -15.12 3.07 18.52
C VAL A 591 -16.42 2.65 17.83
N LEU A 592 -16.45 1.42 17.33
CA LEU A 592 -17.67 0.83 16.78
C LEU A 592 -18.58 0.35 17.92
N GLU A 593 -19.64 1.09 18.18
CA GLU A 593 -20.57 0.81 19.29
C GLU A 593 -21.84 0.12 18.78
N GLU A 594 -22.29 -0.91 19.49
CA GLU A 594 -23.60 -1.51 19.24
C GLU A 594 -24.70 -0.63 19.83
N GLU A 595 -25.71 -0.34 19.03
CA GLU A 595 -26.90 0.42 19.42
C GLU A 595 -28.16 -0.45 19.33
N PRO A 596 -29.21 -0.12 20.09
CA PRO A 596 -30.50 -0.81 19.97
C PRO A 596 -31.11 -0.66 18.57
N ALA A 597 -31.43 -1.78 17.93
CA ALA A 597 -32.20 -1.82 16.69
C ALA A 597 -33.60 -2.41 16.92
N GLN A 598 -34.62 -1.84 16.28
CA GLN A 598 -36.00 -2.32 16.35
C GLN A 598 -36.42 -2.93 15.01
N VAL A 599 -37.24 -3.98 15.09
CA VAL A 599 -37.88 -4.61 13.92
C VAL A 599 -39.38 -4.27 13.93
N PRO A 600 -39.97 -3.81 12.82
CA PRO A 600 -39.34 -3.66 11.50
C PRO A 600 -38.40 -2.45 11.45
N LEU A 601 -37.20 -2.66 10.93
CA LEU A 601 -36.21 -1.59 10.77
C LEU A 601 -36.50 -0.85 9.46
N THR A 602 -37.39 0.14 9.53
CA THR A 602 -37.82 0.91 8.35
C THR A 602 -37.13 2.27 8.24
N ARG A 603 -36.37 2.68 9.26
CA ARG A 603 -35.66 3.95 9.30
C ARG A 603 -34.31 3.82 9.98
N LEU A 604 -33.32 4.56 9.48
CA LEU A 604 -32.00 4.69 10.06
C LEU A 604 -31.71 6.16 10.34
N MET A 605 -31.33 6.46 11.58
CA MET A 605 -30.72 7.75 11.90
C MET A 605 -29.24 7.69 11.53
N LEU A 606 -28.79 8.68 10.77
CA LEU A 606 -27.42 8.78 10.29
C LEU A 606 -26.82 10.09 10.81
N PRO A 607 -26.07 10.08 11.93
CA PRO A 607 -25.32 11.25 12.39
C PRO A 607 -24.36 11.77 11.30
N PRO A 608 -23.93 13.03 11.36
CA PRO A 608 -22.91 13.53 10.43
C PRO A 608 -21.63 12.69 10.52
N HIS A 609 -20.86 12.64 9.43
CA HIS A 609 -19.58 11.94 9.33
C HIS A 609 -19.55 10.58 10.05
N SER A 610 -20.52 9.71 9.72
CA SER A 610 -20.71 8.43 10.41
C SER A 610 -20.77 7.23 9.46
N VAL A 611 -20.44 6.07 10.02
CA VAL A 611 -20.62 4.76 9.39
C VAL A 611 -21.59 3.94 10.25
N THR A 612 -22.59 3.34 9.63
CA THR A 612 -23.58 2.47 10.27
C THR A 612 -23.56 1.10 9.61
N PHE A 613 -23.41 0.04 10.41
CA PHE A 613 -23.54 -1.35 10.00
C PHE A 613 -24.80 -1.96 10.63
N VAL A 614 -25.55 -2.75 9.87
CA VAL A 614 -26.82 -3.37 10.29
C VAL A 614 -26.85 -4.83 9.90
#